data_AF-A0A836V382-F1
#
_entry.id   AF-A0A836V382-F1
#
_cell.length_a   1.000
_cell.length_b   1.000
_cell.length_c   1.000
_cell.angle_alpha   90.00
_cell.angle_beta   90.00
_cell.angle_gamma   90.00
#
_symmetry.space_group_name_H-M   'P 1'
#
loop_
_entity.id
_entity.type
_entity.pdbx_description
1 polymer ?
#
loop_
_entity_poly.entity_id
_entity_poly.type
_entity_poly.pdbx_seq_one_letter_code
_entity_poly.pdbx_strand_id
1 'polypeptide(L)'
;MRDITALVERFNKTNIKHSPTTKITGNNIMSNRNLAARLVSVENKRNNNSFVPQEYIMIGNTRIEMKDGAYCLNDLHKASGAKASKNPSKWLANKGTKDFLSETRIRVMVQNGNVSGTFAEKKAVYAYAMWISPTFQSMVIDIFDSYVTGTLQEQPPAQHLIPQTLGEALLLAGNLAQENEQQAAQLAIAAPKVNYHDKVISSTGTYRTTIIACELGLSCPKLNKILCMLGLQRSMQGRWLITAQYTNDGLGKESTHTTDAGGSYGSLMWTQKGRKFINEIVGQMPEQEREELINEFKVKYKKHG
;
A
#
# COMPACT_ATOMS: atom_id res chain seq x y z
N MET A 1 -2.18 25.28 9.95
CA MET A 1 -3.21 24.29 9.60
C MET A 1 -2.45 23.01 9.36
N ARG A 2 -2.87 21.89 9.93
CA ARG A 2 -2.23 20.61 9.63
C ARG A 2 -2.59 20.25 8.19
N ASP A 3 -1.59 19.97 7.34
CA ASP A 3 -1.82 19.63 5.94
C ASP A 3 -2.25 18.16 5.85
N ILE A 4 -3.49 17.92 5.43
CA ILE A 4 -4.06 16.58 5.27
C ILE A 4 -4.05 16.10 3.82
N THR A 5 -3.38 16.81 2.91
CA THR A 5 -3.37 16.50 1.47
C THR A 5 -2.91 15.07 1.20
N ALA A 6 -1.90 14.59 1.92
CA ALA A 6 -1.43 13.20 1.81
C ALA A 6 -2.50 12.16 2.24
N LEU A 7 -3.33 12.47 3.24
CA LEU A 7 -4.42 11.60 3.70
C LEU A 7 -5.58 11.58 2.68
N VAL A 8 -5.93 12.74 2.13
CA VAL A 8 -6.96 12.86 1.07
C VAL A 8 -6.50 12.11 -0.19
N GLU A 9 -5.24 12.27 -0.60
CA GLU A 9 -4.67 11.53 -1.73
C GLU A 9 -4.67 10.02 -1.49
N ARG A 10 -4.29 9.56 -0.29
CA ARG A 10 -4.32 8.14 0.06
C ARG A 10 -5.75 7.60 -0.01
N PHE A 11 -6.72 8.33 0.56
CA PHE A 11 -8.14 7.96 0.55
C PHE A 11 -8.73 7.90 -0.86
N ASN A 12 -8.34 8.85 -1.73
CA ASN A 12 -8.75 8.84 -3.13
C ASN A 12 -8.11 7.66 -3.89
N LYS A 13 -6.83 7.32 -3.64
CA LYS A 13 -6.13 6.20 -4.30
C LYS A 13 -6.66 4.82 -3.90
N THR A 14 -7.12 4.63 -2.66
CA THR A 14 -7.73 3.36 -2.21
C THR A 14 -9.11 3.12 -2.81
N ASN A 15 -9.84 4.18 -3.17
CA ASN A 15 -11.17 4.10 -3.79
C ASN A 15 -11.15 4.06 -5.34
N ILE A 16 -10.01 4.33 -5.99
CA ILE A 16 -9.89 4.29 -7.47
C ILE A 16 -9.55 2.87 -7.99
N LYS A 17 -9.10 1.97 -7.13
CA LYS A 17 -8.92 0.56 -7.51
C LYS A 17 -10.25 -0.17 -7.41
N HIS A 18 -11.12 -0.02 -8.42
CA HIS A 18 -12.01 -1.07 -8.97
C HIS A 18 -12.96 -0.50 -10.05
N SER A 19 -12.43 -0.16 -11.23
CA SER A 19 -13.01 -0.52 -12.54
C SER A 19 -12.02 -0.14 -13.66
N PRO A 20 -11.80 -1.02 -14.65
CA PRO A 20 -12.62 -0.92 -15.85
C PRO A 20 -13.30 -2.24 -16.18
N THR A 21 -14.63 -2.22 -16.20
CA THR A 21 -15.47 -3.19 -16.87
C THR A 21 -15.19 -3.13 -18.37
N THR A 22 -14.43 -4.11 -18.88
CA THR A 22 -14.36 -4.35 -20.32
C THR A 22 -15.69 -4.96 -20.74
N LYS A 23 -16.52 -4.15 -21.42
CA LYS A 23 -17.69 -4.65 -22.16
C LYS A 23 -17.19 -5.63 -23.22
N ILE A 24 -17.54 -6.90 -23.10
CA ILE A 24 -17.49 -7.83 -24.21
C ILE A 24 -18.90 -7.87 -24.80
N THR A 25 -19.09 -7.10 -25.87
CA THR A 25 -20.27 -7.18 -26.73
C THR A 25 -20.27 -8.55 -27.41
N GLY A 26 -21.40 -9.25 -27.34
CA GLY A 26 -21.59 -10.55 -27.98
C GLY A 26 -21.53 -10.46 -29.51
N ASN A 27 -20.90 -11.46 -30.13
CA ASN A 27 -21.38 -12.20 -31.30
C ASN A 27 -20.23 -13.04 -31.88
N ASN A 28 -20.24 -14.36 -31.62
CA ASN A 28 -20.07 -15.40 -32.64
C ASN A 28 -20.00 -16.76 -31.96
N ILE A 29 -21.13 -17.43 -31.92
CA ILE A 29 -21.19 -18.89 -31.83
C ILE A 29 -20.88 -19.38 -33.25
N MET A 30 -19.68 -19.89 -33.50
CA MET A 30 -19.38 -20.92 -34.51
C MET A 30 -17.92 -21.37 -34.49
N SER A 31 -17.75 -22.69 -34.39
CA SER A 31 -16.54 -23.50 -34.68
C SER A 31 -15.35 -23.43 -33.73
N ASN A 32 -15.56 -23.97 -32.52
CA ASN A 32 -14.57 -24.08 -31.46
C ASN A 32 -13.81 -25.43 -31.49
N ARG A 33 -13.09 -25.70 -32.59
CA ARG A 33 -12.14 -26.83 -32.66
C ARG A 33 -10.70 -26.39 -32.93
N ASN A 34 -10.50 -25.18 -33.46
CA ASN A 34 -9.17 -24.63 -33.81
C ASN A 34 -8.65 -23.57 -32.82
N LEU A 35 -9.45 -23.12 -31.85
CA LEU A 35 -9.04 -22.18 -30.79
C LEU A 35 -8.33 -22.87 -29.63
N ALA A 36 -8.78 -24.07 -29.24
CA ALA A 36 -8.13 -24.87 -28.19
C ALA A 36 -6.68 -25.27 -28.58
N ALA A 37 -6.45 -25.69 -29.82
CA ALA A 37 -5.10 -26.02 -30.30
C ALA A 37 -4.17 -24.80 -30.38
N ARG A 38 -4.74 -23.61 -30.64
CA ARG A 38 -4.00 -22.35 -30.73
C ARG A 38 -3.69 -21.76 -29.35
N LEU A 39 -4.58 -21.94 -28.36
CA LEU A 39 -4.31 -21.63 -26.96
C LEU A 39 -3.24 -22.55 -26.37
N VAL A 40 -3.36 -23.87 -26.57
CA VAL A 40 -2.34 -24.85 -26.10
C VAL A 40 -0.96 -24.58 -26.70
N SER A 41 -0.88 -24.15 -27.96
CA SER A 41 0.40 -23.80 -28.61
C SER A 41 1.00 -22.46 -28.15
N VAL A 42 0.16 -21.51 -27.70
CA VAL A 42 0.60 -20.22 -27.14
C VAL A 42 1.00 -20.38 -25.67
N GLU A 43 0.28 -21.21 -24.90
CA GLU A 43 0.70 -21.63 -23.55
C GLU A 43 2.04 -22.36 -23.61
N ASN A 44 2.21 -23.38 -24.47
CA ASN A 44 3.48 -24.12 -24.54
C ASN A 44 4.69 -23.29 -24.99
N LYS A 45 4.50 -22.18 -25.72
CA LYS A 45 5.60 -21.25 -26.04
C LYS A 45 5.94 -20.28 -24.90
N ARG A 46 5.02 -20.01 -23.97
CA ARG A 46 5.32 -19.25 -22.74
C ARG A 46 5.97 -20.12 -21.66
N ASN A 47 5.79 -21.43 -21.74
CA ASN A 47 6.20 -22.37 -20.69
C ASN A 47 7.60 -22.97 -20.92
N ASN A 48 8.25 -22.64 -22.04
CA ASN A 48 9.65 -23.01 -22.30
C ASN A 48 10.66 -21.96 -21.80
N ASN A 49 10.32 -21.21 -20.75
CA ASN A 49 11.35 -20.60 -19.93
C ASN A 49 11.78 -21.66 -18.92
N SER A 50 12.78 -22.46 -19.29
CA SER A 50 13.58 -23.27 -18.37
C SER A 50 13.73 -22.49 -17.06
N PHE A 51 13.17 -23.01 -15.98
CA PHE A 51 13.29 -22.46 -14.65
C PHE A 51 14.77 -22.50 -14.27
N VAL A 52 15.49 -21.46 -14.67
CA VAL A 52 16.76 -21.09 -14.05
C VAL A 52 16.34 -20.45 -12.75
N PRO A 53 16.67 -21.01 -11.57
CA PRO A 53 16.39 -20.35 -10.31
C PRO A 53 17.10 -19.00 -10.35
N GLN A 54 16.34 -17.92 -10.50
CA GLN A 54 16.90 -16.58 -10.37
C GLN A 54 17.25 -16.42 -8.90
N GLU A 55 18.52 -16.62 -8.53
CA GLU A 55 19.00 -16.43 -7.16
C GLU A 55 18.90 -14.94 -6.81
N TYR A 56 17.85 -14.51 -6.11
CA TYR A 56 17.78 -13.16 -5.54
C TYR A 56 18.11 -13.22 -4.06
N ILE A 57 18.67 -12.14 -3.53
CA ILE A 57 18.83 -11.96 -2.07
C ILE A 57 17.75 -11.00 -1.60
N MET A 58 17.07 -11.37 -0.52
CA MET A 58 16.22 -10.47 0.25
C MET A 58 17.01 -9.94 1.43
N ILE A 59 17.09 -8.62 1.55
CA ILE A 59 17.57 -7.95 2.77
C ILE A 59 16.44 -7.03 3.25
N GLY A 60 15.69 -7.48 4.26
CA GLY A 60 14.40 -6.88 4.63
C GLY A 60 13.40 -6.96 3.47
N ASN A 61 12.81 -5.81 3.09
CA ASN A 61 11.91 -5.69 1.92
C ASN A 61 12.65 -5.42 0.60
N THR A 62 13.98 -5.37 0.63
CA THR A 62 14.79 -5.06 -0.55
C THR A 62 15.12 -6.34 -1.29
N ARG A 63 14.60 -6.47 -2.51
CA ARG A 63 15.01 -7.51 -3.47
C ARG A 63 16.25 -7.05 -4.23
N ILE A 64 17.33 -7.81 -4.11
CA ILE A 64 18.55 -7.62 -4.90
C ILE A 64 18.63 -8.76 -5.89
N GLU A 65 18.50 -8.43 -7.17
CA GLU A 65 18.61 -9.41 -8.25
C GLU A 65 20.08 -9.75 -8.50
N MET A 66 20.36 -11.05 -8.65
CA MET A 66 21.65 -11.49 -9.18
C MET A 66 21.64 -11.39 -10.69
N LYS A 67 22.69 -10.81 -11.26
CA LYS A 67 22.95 -10.80 -12.71
C LYS A 67 24.31 -11.44 -12.93
N ASP A 68 24.35 -12.51 -13.72
CA ASP A 68 25.58 -13.21 -14.10
C ASP A 68 26.48 -13.64 -12.92
N GLY A 69 25.85 -14.08 -11.81
CA GLY A 69 26.58 -14.55 -10.62
C GLY A 69 27.04 -13.44 -9.65
N ALA A 70 26.69 -12.18 -9.89
CA ALA A 70 27.04 -11.05 -9.03
C ALA A 70 25.83 -10.17 -8.67
N TYR A 71 25.92 -9.50 -7.52
CA TYR A 71 24.86 -8.66 -6.97
C TYR A 71 25.25 -7.17 -7.05
N CYS A 72 24.30 -6.31 -7.37
CA CYS A 72 24.53 -4.87 -7.52
C CYS A 72 24.49 -4.13 -6.17
N LEU A 73 25.63 -3.64 -5.68
CA LEU A 73 25.71 -2.83 -4.46
C LEU A 73 25.04 -1.47 -4.61
N ASN A 74 24.93 -0.94 -5.85
CA ASN A 74 24.25 0.32 -6.11
C ASN A 74 22.73 0.19 -5.89
N ASP A 75 22.14 -0.97 -6.18
CA ASP A 75 20.71 -1.19 -5.97
C ASP A 75 20.39 -1.29 -4.48
N LEU A 76 21.25 -1.97 -3.71
CA LEU A 76 21.20 -1.97 -2.25
C LEU A 76 21.36 -0.56 -1.67
N HIS A 77 22.28 0.26 -2.22
CA HIS A 77 22.46 1.65 -1.77
C HIS A 77 21.22 2.52 -2.01
N LYS A 78 20.59 2.39 -3.19
CA LYS A 78 19.34 3.09 -3.51
C LYS A 78 18.20 2.64 -2.59
N ALA A 79 18.06 1.33 -2.41
CA ALA A 79 17.02 0.76 -1.56
C ALA A 79 17.18 1.11 -0.08
N SER A 80 18.42 1.29 0.41
CA SER A 80 18.66 1.68 1.78
C SER A 80 18.37 3.16 2.07
N GLY A 81 18.19 4.00 1.03
CA GLY A 81 18.03 5.46 1.18
C GLY A 81 19.20 6.16 1.87
N ALA A 82 20.39 5.55 1.87
CA ALA A 82 21.54 6.07 2.62
C ALA A 82 22.14 7.30 1.94
N LYS A 83 22.80 8.16 2.73
CA LYS A 83 23.49 9.35 2.22
C LYS A 83 24.58 8.97 1.21
N ALA A 84 24.88 9.86 0.26
CA ALA A 84 25.92 9.64 -0.74
C ALA A 84 27.31 9.32 -0.17
N SER A 85 27.60 9.69 1.09
CA SER A 85 28.81 9.30 1.81
C SER A 85 28.95 7.79 2.04
N LYS A 86 27.83 7.06 1.94
CA LYS A 86 27.72 5.62 2.13
C LYS A 86 27.60 4.86 0.81
N ASN A 87 28.02 5.44 -0.32
CA ASN A 87 27.98 4.77 -1.60
C ASN A 87 29.05 3.63 -1.70
N PRO A 88 28.89 2.69 -2.65
CA PRO A 88 29.81 1.55 -2.78
C PRO A 88 31.27 1.94 -3.05
N SER A 89 31.52 3.00 -3.82
CA SER A 89 32.87 3.48 -4.10
C SER A 89 33.59 3.97 -2.84
N LYS A 90 32.87 4.63 -1.93
CA LYS A 90 33.42 5.07 -0.63
C LYS A 90 33.67 3.88 0.31
N TRP A 91 32.80 2.87 0.26
CA TRP A 91 33.02 1.64 1.01
C TRP A 91 34.29 0.91 0.54
N LEU A 92 34.49 0.78 -0.77
CA LEU A 92 35.71 0.17 -1.35
C LEU A 92 36.98 0.99 -1.09
N ALA A 93 36.85 2.29 -0.83
CA ALA A 93 37.99 3.14 -0.47
C ALA A 93 38.48 2.93 0.98
N ASN A 94 37.63 2.39 1.86
CA ASN A 94 37.94 2.18 3.27
C ASN A 94 39.03 1.13 3.44
N LYS A 95 40.04 1.42 4.28
CA LYS A 95 41.16 0.51 4.58
C LYS A 95 40.66 -0.86 5.06
N GLY A 96 39.75 -0.87 6.05
CA GLY A 96 39.23 -2.14 6.59
C GLY A 96 38.47 -2.97 5.56
N THR A 97 37.78 -2.34 4.61
CA THR A 97 37.09 -3.05 3.52
C THR A 97 38.10 -3.65 2.54
N LYS A 98 39.17 -2.93 2.20
CA LYS A 98 40.23 -3.43 1.31
C LYS A 98 40.93 -4.63 1.94
N ASP A 99 41.28 -4.52 3.22
CA ASP A 99 41.91 -5.60 3.99
C ASP A 99 40.98 -6.83 4.00
N PHE A 100 39.72 -6.66 4.38
CA PHE A 100 38.69 -7.72 4.35
C PHE A 100 38.57 -8.42 2.98
N LEU A 101 38.41 -7.65 1.89
CA LEU A 101 38.25 -8.22 0.55
C LEU A 101 39.51 -8.98 0.10
N SER A 102 40.69 -8.47 0.44
CA SER A 102 41.97 -9.08 0.09
C SER A 102 42.22 -10.40 0.84
N GLU A 103 41.95 -10.43 2.15
CA GLU A 103 42.15 -11.60 3.01
C GLU A 103 41.18 -12.72 2.67
N THR A 104 39.91 -12.37 2.47
CA THR A 104 38.84 -13.33 2.15
C THR A 104 38.79 -13.71 0.67
N ARG A 105 39.58 -13.03 -0.18
CA ARG A 105 39.64 -13.22 -1.64
C ARG A 105 38.28 -13.03 -2.34
N ILE A 106 37.39 -12.23 -1.75
CA ILE A 106 36.06 -11.93 -2.30
C ILE A 106 36.20 -10.97 -3.48
N ARG A 107 35.55 -11.29 -4.61
CA ARG A 107 35.61 -10.45 -5.81
C ARG A 107 34.55 -9.35 -5.79
N VAL A 108 34.99 -8.15 -6.16
CA VAL A 108 34.14 -6.99 -6.46
C VAL A 108 34.57 -6.40 -7.80
N MET A 109 33.61 -6.22 -8.70
CA MET A 109 33.80 -5.66 -10.03
C MET A 109 33.16 -4.28 -10.11
N VAL A 110 33.94 -3.28 -10.53
CA VAL A 110 33.42 -1.95 -10.83
C VAL A 110 33.31 -1.81 -12.35
N GLN A 111 32.09 -1.71 -12.86
CA GLN A 111 31.84 -1.48 -14.28
C GLN A 111 31.59 0.01 -14.53
N ASN A 112 32.35 0.58 -15.48
CA ASN A 112 32.21 1.96 -15.93
C ASN A 112 31.73 1.94 -17.40
N GLY A 113 30.57 2.55 -17.69
CA GLY A 113 29.96 2.53 -19.03
C GLY A 113 28.43 2.65 -18.99
N ASN A 114 27.73 2.12 -20.01
CA ASN A 114 26.26 2.14 -20.11
C ASN A 114 25.55 1.43 -18.94
N VAL A 115 26.21 0.48 -18.28
CA VAL A 115 25.76 -0.17 -17.04
C VAL A 115 26.76 0.15 -15.94
N SER A 116 26.71 1.39 -15.43
CA SER A 116 27.59 1.82 -14.33
C SER A 116 27.13 1.21 -13.01
N GLY A 117 27.99 0.43 -12.35
CA GLY A 117 27.62 -0.23 -11.10
C GLY A 117 28.79 -0.95 -10.43
N THR A 118 28.68 -1.12 -9.11
CA THR A 118 29.58 -2.00 -8.35
C THR A 118 28.89 -3.33 -8.11
N PHE A 119 29.46 -4.41 -8.65
CA PHE A 119 28.93 -5.76 -8.58
C PHE A 119 29.81 -6.62 -7.68
N ALA A 120 29.21 -7.40 -6.79
CA ALA A 120 29.96 -8.14 -5.77
C ALA A 120 29.35 -9.51 -5.50
N GLU A 121 30.17 -10.43 -4.97
CA GLU A 121 29.69 -11.71 -4.44
C GLU A 121 28.83 -11.50 -3.18
N LYS A 122 27.96 -12.48 -2.89
CA LYS A 122 27.01 -12.46 -1.76
C LYS A 122 27.63 -12.03 -0.42
N LYS A 123 28.83 -12.51 -0.07
CA LYS A 123 29.51 -12.14 1.19
C LYS A 123 29.86 -10.65 1.26
N ALA A 124 30.29 -10.06 0.16
CA ALA A 124 30.55 -8.62 0.09
C ALA A 124 29.26 -7.79 0.16
N VAL A 125 28.14 -8.30 -0.36
CA VAL A 125 26.82 -7.67 -0.20
C VAL A 125 26.44 -7.59 1.28
N TYR A 126 26.60 -8.68 2.03
CA TYR A 126 26.30 -8.69 3.47
C TYR A 126 27.20 -7.74 4.25
N ALA A 127 28.51 -7.75 3.99
CA ALA A 127 29.45 -6.83 4.62
C ALA A 127 29.10 -5.36 4.32
N TYR A 128 28.68 -5.05 3.09
CA TYR A 128 28.23 -3.72 2.71
C TYR A 128 26.90 -3.35 3.39
N ALA A 129 25.93 -4.26 3.46
CA ALA A 129 24.66 -4.08 4.16
C ALA A 129 24.87 -3.78 5.66
N MET A 130 25.85 -4.43 6.29
CA MET A 130 26.21 -4.14 7.68
C MET A 130 26.86 -2.75 7.85
N TRP A 131 27.57 -2.25 6.84
CA TRP A 131 28.26 -0.96 6.90
C TRP A 131 27.38 0.24 6.52
N ILE A 132 26.39 0.04 5.64
CA ILE A 132 25.63 1.11 5.01
C ILE A 132 24.72 1.83 6.00
N SER A 133 24.03 1.10 6.88
CA SER A 133 23.20 1.68 7.93
C SER A 133 22.99 0.70 9.11
N PRO A 134 22.75 1.22 10.33
CA PRO A 134 22.42 0.38 11.49
C PRO A 134 21.19 -0.49 11.28
N THR A 135 20.22 -0.02 10.49
CA THR A 135 18.99 -0.76 10.18
C THR A 135 19.28 -2.03 9.39
N PHE A 136 20.11 -1.93 8.34
CA PHE A 136 20.52 -3.10 7.56
C PHE A 136 21.46 -4.01 8.35
N GLN A 137 22.31 -3.43 9.21
CA GLN A 137 23.15 -4.20 10.12
C GLN A 137 22.33 -5.06 11.08
N SER A 138 21.29 -4.49 11.72
CA SER A 138 20.38 -5.25 12.58
C SER A 138 19.72 -6.38 11.80
N MET A 139 19.17 -6.11 10.61
CA MET A 139 18.52 -7.15 9.80
C MET A 139 19.46 -8.33 9.48
N VAL A 140 20.72 -8.06 9.11
CA VAL A 140 21.69 -9.14 8.83
C VAL A 140 21.99 -9.94 10.10
N ILE A 141 22.12 -9.27 11.25
CA ILE A 141 22.33 -9.94 12.54
C ILE A 141 21.12 -10.76 12.95
N ASP A 142 19.91 -10.21 12.85
CA ASP A 142 18.65 -10.86 13.21
C ASP A 142 18.43 -12.11 12.35
N ILE A 143 18.71 -12.03 11.04
CA ILE A 143 18.66 -13.20 10.14
C ILE A 143 19.67 -14.27 10.58
N PHE A 144 20.90 -13.87 10.92
CA PHE A 144 21.92 -14.80 11.38
C PHE A 144 21.55 -15.44 12.72
N ASP A 145 21.05 -14.67 13.69
CA ASP A 145 20.60 -15.17 14.98
C ASP A 145 19.40 -16.09 14.83
N SER A 146 18.44 -15.73 13.96
CA SER A 146 17.33 -16.60 13.62
C SER A 146 17.79 -17.91 12.96
N TYR A 147 18.85 -17.87 12.16
CA TYR A 147 19.43 -19.07 11.54
C TYR A 147 20.03 -20.00 12.60
N VAL A 148 20.84 -19.43 13.51
CA VAL A 148 21.52 -20.17 14.58
C VAL A 148 20.52 -20.74 15.59
N THR A 149 19.48 -19.97 15.93
CA THR A 149 18.42 -20.39 16.85
C THR A 149 17.40 -21.34 16.21
N GLY A 150 17.50 -21.62 14.91
CA GLY A 150 16.55 -22.44 14.16
C GLY A 150 15.16 -21.80 14.00
N THR A 151 15.02 -20.50 14.27
CA THR A 151 13.77 -19.74 14.10
C THR A 151 13.60 -19.20 12.67
N LEU A 152 14.65 -19.23 11.84
CA LEU A 152 14.50 -19.23 10.39
C LEU A 152 13.83 -20.54 9.98
N GLN A 153 12.50 -20.56 10.08
CA GLN A 153 11.73 -21.32 9.13
C GLN A 153 12.09 -20.72 7.78
N GLU A 154 12.90 -21.43 6.97
CA GLU A 154 12.59 -21.43 5.54
C GLU A 154 11.08 -21.62 5.52
N GLN A 155 10.31 -20.63 5.04
CA GLN A 155 8.92 -20.94 4.73
C GLN A 155 9.04 -22.17 3.84
N PRO A 156 8.57 -23.36 4.29
CA PRO A 156 8.76 -24.56 3.52
C PRO A 156 8.21 -24.21 2.14
N PRO A 157 9.03 -24.30 1.07
CA PRO A 157 8.68 -23.76 -0.24
C PRO A 157 7.29 -24.27 -0.57
N ALA A 158 6.29 -23.37 -0.48
CA ALA A 158 4.88 -23.68 -0.23
C ALA A 158 4.61 -25.18 -0.35
N GLN A 159 4.84 -25.92 0.75
CA GLN A 159 5.00 -27.38 0.81
C GLN A 159 4.23 -28.06 -0.33
N HIS A 160 4.85 -28.16 -1.52
CA HIS A 160 4.34 -29.05 -2.54
C HIS A 160 4.83 -30.38 -2.01
N LEU A 161 4.02 -30.98 -1.13
CA LEU A 161 3.99 -32.43 -1.01
C LEU A 161 3.75 -32.91 -2.43
N ILE A 162 4.83 -33.13 -3.18
CA ILE A 162 4.76 -33.87 -4.43
C ILE A 162 4.38 -35.26 -3.94
N PRO A 163 3.12 -35.66 -4.13
CA PRO A 163 2.60 -36.89 -3.57
C PRO A 163 3.43 -38.01 -4.17
N GLN A 164 4.02 -38.85 -3.32
CA GLN A 164 4.97 -39.88 -3.79
C GLN A 164 4.25 -41.01 -4.54
N THR A 165 2.92 -41.06 -4.39
CA THR A 165 2.05 -42.03 -5.04
C THR A 165 0.87 -41.33 -5.71
N LEU A 166 0.35 -41.93 -6.80
CA LEU A 166 -0.82 -41.43 -7.50
C LEU A 166 -2.06 -41.34 -6.60
N GLY A 167 -2.22 -42.27 -5.65
CA GLY A 167 -3.33 -42.26 -4.70
C GLY A 167 -3.31 -41.06 -3.76
N GLU A 168 -2.13 -40.72 -3.24
CA GLU A 168 -1.92 -39.54 -2.39
C GLU A 168 -2.16 -38.24 -3.19
N ALA A 169 -1.79 -38.22 -4.46
CA ALA A 169 -2.01 -37.07 -5.34
C ALA A 169 -3.48 -36.78 -5.59
N LEU A 170 -4.25 -37.83 -5.87
CA LEU A 170 -5.68 -37.71 -6.11
C LEU A 170 -6.41 -37.25 -4.84
N LEU A 171 -5.98 -37.71 -3.66
CA LEU A 171 -6.55 -37.30 -2.39
C LEU A 171 -6.26 -35.84 -2.07
N LEU A 172 -5.01 -35.39 -2.24
CA LEU A 172 -4.62 -34.00 -2.03
C LEU A 172 -5.33 -33.06 -3.01
N ALA A 173 -5.42 -33.43 -4.28
CA ALA A 173 -6.15 -32.66 -5.28
C ALA A 173 -7.64 -32.51 -4.91
N GLY A 174 -8.26 -33.57 -4.39
CA GLY A 174 -9.64 -33.54 -3.88
C GLY A 174 -9.81 -32.55 -2.72
N ASN A 175 -8.90 -32.60 -1.73
CA ASN A 175 -8.94 -31.72 -0.57
C ASN A 175 -8.75 -30.24 -0.97
N LEU A 176 -7.79 -29.95 -1.85
CA LEU A 176 -7.53 -28.60 -2.33
C LEU A 176 -8.68 -28.05 -3.17
N ALA A 177 -9.31 -28.89 -4.00
CA ALA A 177 -10.52 -28.50 -4.74
C ALA A 177 -11.65 -28.13 -3.78
N GLN A 178 -11.87 -28.93 -2.74
CA GLN A 178 -12.88 -28.67 -1.72
C GLN A 178 -12.57 -27.40 -0.91
N GLU A 179 -11.32 -27.17 -0.54
CA GLU A 179 -10.91 -25.95 0.16
C GLU A 179 -11.13 -24.71 -0.72
N ASN A 180 -10.74 -24.77 -1.99
CA ASN A 180 -10.98 -23.69 -2.95
C ASN A 180 -12.46 -23.39 -3.12
N GLU A 181 -13.33 -24.41 -3.16
CA GLU A 181 -14.77 -24.24 -3.20
C GLU A 181 -15.31 -23.59 -1.92
N GLN A 182 -14.82 -23.98 -0.74
CA GLN A 182 -15.20 -23.38 0.54
C GLN A 182 -14.78 -21.92 0.63
N GLN A 183 -13.55 -21.59 0.19
CA GLN A 183 -13.06 -20.22 0.14
C GLN A 183 -13.89 -19.40 -0.87
N ALA A 184 -14.19 -19.95 -2.04
CA ALA A 184 -15.07 -19.31 -3.02
C ALA A 184 -16.49 -19.09 -2.48
N ALA A 185 -17.03 -20.04 -1.71
CA ALA A 185 -18.33 -19.90 -1.03
C ALA A 185 -18.29 -18.79 0.04
N GLN A 186 -17.22 -18.69 0.83
CA GLN A 186 -17.05 -17.59 1.79
C GLN A 186 -16.96 -16.23 1.07
N LEU A 187 -16.24 -16.16 -0.05
CA LEU A 187 -16.17 -14.96 -0.89
C LEU A 187 -17.54 -14.61 -1.49
N ALA A 188 -18.33 -15.60 -1.89
CA ALA A 188 -19.69 -15.41 -2.40
C ALA A 188 -20.66 -14.93 -1.30
N ILE A 189 -20.52 -15.42 -0.06
CA ILE A 189 -21.27 -14.94 1.12
C ILE A 189 -20.84 -13.51 1.50
N ALA A 190 -19.56 -13.18 1.33
CA ALA A 190 -19.03 -11.83 1.58
C ALA A 190 -19.39 -10.82 0.46
N ALA A 191 -19.59 -11.29 -0.77
CA ALA A 191 -19.95 -10.47 -1.93
C ALA A 191 -21.17 -9.54 -1.72
N PRO A 192 -22.32 -9.97 -1.14
CA PRO A 192 -23.44 -9.07 -0.89
C PRO A 192 -23.12 -7.98 0.14
N LYS A 193 -22.26 -8.25 1.13
CA LYS A 193 -21.83 -7.25 2.13
C LYS A 193 -20.99 -6.16 1.47
N VAL A 194 -20.04 -6.54 0.60
CA VAL A 194 -19.21 -5.60 -0.18
C VAL A 194 -20.08 -4.79 -1.14
N ASN A 195 -20.99 -5.46 -1.86
CA ASN A 195 -21.89 -4.81 -2.82
C ASN A 195 -22.90 -3.85 -2.13
N TYR A 196 -23.34 -4.15 -0.90
CA TYR A 196 -24.12 -3.21 -0.08
C TYR A 196 -23.28 -2.01 0.36
N HIS A 197 -22.05 -2.23 0.82
CA HIS A 197 -21.15 -1.12 1.18
C HIS A 197 -20.86 -0.21 -0.02
N ASP A 198 -20.62 -0.76 -1.21
CA ASP A 198 -20.38 0.02 -2.42
C ASP A 198 -21.64 0.73 -2.92
N LYS A 199 -22.82 0.10 -2.83
CA LYS A 199 -24.12 0.75 -3.13
C LYS A 199 -24.46 1.88 -2.17
N VAL A 200 -24.18 1.71 -0.87
CA VAL A 200 -24.39 2.75 0.14
C VAL A 200 -23.38 3.88 -0.04
N ILE A 201 -22.11 3.58 -0.33
CA ILE A 201 -21.07 4.60 -0.60
C ILE A 201 -21.36 5.37 -1.90
N SER A 202 -21.92 4.72 -2.93
CA SER A 202 -22.32 5.35 -4.20
C SER A 202 -23.69 6.01 -4.18
N SER A 203 -24.49 5.82 -3.13
CA SER A 203 -25.78 6.48 -2.99
C SER A 203 -25.62 8.01 -2.93
N THR A 204 -26.52 8.74 -3.60
CA THR A 204 -26.51 10.21 -3.70
C THR A 204 -26.92 10.92 -2.39
N GLY A 205 -27.09 10.18 -1.30
CA GLY A 205 -27.54 10.69 -0.01
C GLY A 205 -26.54 11.69 0.59
N THR A 206 -27.07 12.79 1.11
CA THR A 206 -26.30 13.83 1.79
C THR A 206 -26.58 13.83 3.29
N TYR A 207 -25.55 13.98 4.10
CA TYR A 207 -25.60 13.89 5.56
C TYR A 207 -25.28 15.24 6.19
N ARG A 208 -26.09 15.63 7.19
CA ARG A 208 -25.79 16.80 8.01
C ARG A 208 -24.59 16.48 8.90
N THR A 209 -23.72 17.47 9.13
CA THR A 209 -22.60 17.35 10.08
C THR A 209 -23.06 16.91 11.47
N THR A 210 -24.28 17.27 11.88
CA THR A 210 -24.87 16.86 13.16
C THR A 210 -24.98 15.34 13.31
N ILE A 211 -25.40 14.64 12.24
CA ILE A 211 -25.56 13.18 12.26
C ILE A 211 -24.20 12.51 12.39
N ILE A 212 -23.22 12.95 11.59
CA ILE A 212 -21.85 12.40 11.60
C ILE A 212 -21.18 12.67 12.96
N ALA A 213 -21.42 13.84 13.56
CA ALA A 213 -20.90 14.15 14.88
C ALA A 213 -21.46 13.18 15.94
N CYS A 214 -22.77 12.94 15.95
CA CYS A 214 -23.39 11.99 16.88
C CYS A 214 -22.82 10.57 16.73
N GLU A 215 -22.58 10.11 15.50
CA GLU A 215 -21.97 8.80 15.22
C GLU A 215 -20.56 8.67 15.82
N LEU A 216 -19.80 9.78 15.85
CA LEU A 216 -18.46 9.84 16.42
C LEU A 216 -18.44 10.11 17.94
N GLY A 217 -19.61 10.22 18.59
CA GLY A 217 -19.72 10.62 19.99
C GLY A 217 -19.36 12.09 20.24
N LEU A 218 -19.42 12.94 19.22
CA LEU A 218 -19.05 14.35 19.27
C LEU A 218 -20.27 15.25 19.08
N SER A 219 -20.19 16.48 19.59
CA SER A 219 -21.15 17.51 19.22
C SER A 219 -20.79 18.13 17.87
N CYS A 220 -21.80 18.57 17.11
CA CYS A 220 -21.58 19.26 15.83
C CYS A 220 -20.58 20.43 15.93
N PRO A 221 -20.62 21.30 16.97
CA PRO A 221 -19.61 22.33 17.16
C PRO A 221 -18.20 21.78 17.39
N LYS A 222 -18.03 20.66 18.11
CA LYS A 222 -16.71 20.04 18.32
C LYS A 222 -16.14 19.48 17.02
N LEU A 223 -16.94 18.68 16.28
CA LEU A 223 -16.54 18.15 14.98
C LEU A 223 -16.18 19.29 14.02
N ASN A 224 -16.95 20.38 14.04
CA ASN A 224 -16.68 21.49 13.14
C ASN A 224 -15.33 22.17 13.38
N LYS A 225 -14.93 22.30 14.64
CA LYS A 225 -13.62 22.86 15.04
C LYS A 225 -12.48 21.96 14.58
N ILE A 226 -12.61 20.65 14.80
CA ILE A 226 -11.62 19.64 14.38
C ILE A 226 -11.42 19.72 12.86
N LEU A 227 -12.50 19.64 12.08
CA LEU A 227 -12.43 19.69 10.61
C LEU A 227 -11.86 21.02 10.10
N CYS A 228 -12.04 22.12 10.84
CA CYS A 228 -11.45 23.40 10.49
C CYS A 228 -9.93 23.45 10.74
N MET A 229 -9.47 22.86 11.84
CA MET A 229 -8.04 22.79 12.15
C MET A 229 -7.28 21.85 11.21
N LEU A 230 -7.94 20.78 10.77
CA LEU A 230 -7.48 19.88 9.70
C LEU A 230 -7.55 20.50 8.30
N GLY A 231 -8.13 21.69 8.16
CA GLY A 231 -8.22 22.39 6.88
C GLY A 231 -9.28 21.85 5.91
N LEU A 232 -10.17 20.94 6.33
CA LEU A 232 -11.25 20.40 5.47
C LEU A 232 -12.38 21.39 5.22
N GLN A 233 -12.67 22.21 6.23
CA GLN A 233 -13.72 23.21 6.15
C GLN A 233 -13.28 24.53 6.75
N ARG A 234 -13.99 25.59 6.39
CA ARG A 234 -13.75 26.94 6.87
C ARG A 234 -15.06 27.58 7.30
N SER A 235 -15.00 28.43 8.32
CA SER A 235 -16.13 29.25 8.74
C SER A 235 -16.09 30.60 8.00
N MET A 236 -17.15 30.92 7.27
CA MET A 236 -17.33 32.20 6.59
C MET A 236 -18.73 32.75 6.92
N GLN A 237 -18.79 33.96 7.48
CA GLN A 237 -20.05 34.66 7.81
C GLN A 237 -21.08 33.79 8.55
N GLY A 238 -20.62 32.97 9.51
CA GLY A 238 -21.50 32.08 10.29
C GLY A 238 -21.90 30.77 9.60
N ARG A 239 -21.38 30.48 8.40
CA ARG A 239 -21.61 29.23 7.66
C ARG A 239 -20.32 28.42 7.52
N TRP A 240 -20.45 27.10 7.45
CA TRP A 240 -19.34 26.19 7.17
C TRP A 240 -19.33 25.83 5.69
N LEU A 241 -18.15 25.90 5.07
CA LEU A 241 -17.94 25.59 3.65
C LEU A 241 -16.73 24.66 3.52
N ILE A 242 -16.72 23.80 2.51
CA ILE A 242 -15.54 22.99 2.19
C ILE A 242 -14.41 23.91 1.73
N THR A 243 -13.19 23.60 2.15
CA THR A 243 -11.99 24.30 1.68
C THR A 243 -11.82 24.07 0.18
N ALA A 244 -11.52 25.14 -0.56
CA ALA A 244 -11.47 25.14 -2.03
C ALA A 244 -10.63 24.01 -2.65
N GLN A 245 -9.56 23.57 -1.96
CA GLN A 245 -8.70 22.47 -2.38
C GLN A 245 -9.44 21.13 -2.49
N TYR A 246 -10.48 20.92 -1.67
CA TYR A 246 -11.22 19.66 -1.58
C TYR A 246 -12.63 19.73 -2.19
N THR A 247 -13.00 20.85 -2.83
CA THR A 247 -14.32 21.03 -3.44
C THR A 247 -14.56 20.03 -4.58
N ASN A 248 -13.52 19.68 -5.34
CA ASN A 248 -13.61 18.74 -6.46
C ASN A 248 -13.50 17.26 -6.06
N ASP A 249 -13.18 16.96 -4.80
CA ASP A 249 -13.03 15.57 -4.32
C ASP A 249 -14.38 14.86 -4.06
N GLY A 250 -15.48 15.60 -4.17
CA GLY A 250 -16.83 15.08 -3.96
C GLY A 250 -17.15 14.72 -2.51
N LEU A 251 -16.43 15.29 -1.54
CA LEU A 251 -16.62 15.02 -0.11
C LEU A 251 -17.90 15.67 0.46
N GLY A 252 -18.39 16.76 -0.14
CA GLY A 252 -19.65 17.36 0.26
C GLY A 252 -20.25 18.23 -0.82
N LYS A 253 -21.46 18.71 -0.54
CA LYS A 253 -22.28 19.54 -1.40
C LYS A 253 -22.84 20.70 -0.58
N GLU A 254 -22.96 21.86 -1.21
CA GLU A 254 -23.70 22.97 -0.64
C GLU A 254 -25.20 22.76 -0.95
N SER A 255 -26.01 22.74 0.10
CA SER A 255 -27.46 22.63 -0.01
C SER A 255 -28.10 23.97 0.28
N THR A 256 -28.88 24.47 -0.66
CA THR A 256 -29.60 25.74 -0.53
C THR A 256 -30.99 25.50 0.05
N HIS A 257 -31.30 26.15 1.16
CA HIS A 257 -32.61 26.13 1.80
C HIS A 257 -33.32 27.46 1.54
N THR A 258 -34.52 27.40 1.01
CA THR A 258 -35.44 28.53 0.91
C THR A 258 -36.21 28.68 2.21
N THR A 259 -36.42 29.91 2.64
CA THR A 259 -37.27 30.27 3.79
C THR A 259 -38.59 30.79 3.29
N ASP A 260 -39.64 30.62 4.09
CA ASP A 260 -41.01 31.03 3.76
C ASP A 260 -41.14 32.56 3.55
N ALA A 261 -40.17 33.33 4.04
CA ALA A 261 -40.04 34.77 3.84
C ALA A 261 -39.31 35.16 2.52
N GLY A 262 -39.03 34.20 1.63
CA GLY A 262 -38.35 34.43 0.35
C GLY A 262 -36.82 34.55 0.43
N GLY A 263 -36.23 34.36 1.62
CA GLY A 263 -34.78 34.31 1.80
C GLY A 263 -34.20 32.93 1.46
N SER A 264 -32.90 32.88 1.17
CA SER A 264 -32.19 31.62 0.87
C SER A 264 -30.88 31.53 1.65
N TYR A 265 -30.60 30.37 2.25
CA TYR A 265 -29.35 30.11 2.95
C TYR A 265 -28.73 28.77 2.55
N GLY A 266 -27.41 28.76 2.35
CA GLY A 266 -26.64 27.54 2.08
C GLY A 266 -26.18 26.85 3.35
N SER A 267 -26.28 25.52 3.40
CA SER A 267 -25.69 24.66 4.43
C SER A 267 -24.79 23.61 3.80
N LEU A 268 -23.63 23.37 4.41
CA LEU A 268 -22.76 22.26 4.01
C LEU A 268 -23.40 20.93 4.38
N MET A 269 -23.42 20.02 3.41
CA MET A 269 -23.84 18.63 3.57
C MET A 269 -22.74 17.71 3.07
N TRP A 270 -22.51 16.59 3.76
CA TRP A 270 -21.47 15.62 3.42
C TRP A 270 -22.05 14.52 2.53
N THR A 271 -21.29 14.10 1.51
CA THR A 271 -21.64 12.88 0.76
C THR A 271 -21.32 11.65 1.61
N GLN A 272 -21.79 10.47 1.19
CA GLN A 272 -21.36 9.20 1.81
C GLN A 272 -19.84 9.03 1.79
N LYS A 273 -19.20 9.44 0.71
CA LYS A 273 -17.73 9.50 0.58
C LYS A 273 -17.11 10.41 1.64
N GLY A 274 -17.66 11.62 1.82
CA GLY A 274 -17.23 12.55 2.86
C GLY A 274 -17.43 12.04 4.28
N ARG A 275 -18.57 11.41 4.56
CA ARG A 275 -18.86 10.78 5.86
C ARG A 275 -17.88 9.65 6.17
N LYS A 276 -17.59 8.78 5.20
CA LYS A 276 -16.57 7.72 5.36
C LYS A 276 -15.19 8.32 5.65
N PHE A 277 -14.79 9.34 4.88
CA PHE A 277 -13.53 10.03 5.10
C PHE A 277 -13.42 10.65 6.50
N ILE A 278 -14.47 11.33 6.96
CA ILE A 278 -14.53 11.91 8.31
C ILE A 278 -14.43 10.82 9.39
N ASN A 279 -15.10 9.68 9.21
CA ASN A 279 -15.01 8.55 10.14
C ASN A 279 -13.61 7.92 10.17
N GLU A 280 -12.94 7.80 9.02
CA GLU A 280 -11.58 7.25 8.96
C GLU A 280 -10.57 8.19 9.62
N ILE A 281 -10.64 9.50 9.37
CA ILE A 281 -9.70 10.45 9.96
C ILE A 281 -10.03 10.71 11.43
N VAL A 282 -11.25 11.14 11.75
CA VAL A 282 -11.60 11.57 13.11
C VAL A 282 -11.84 10.37 14.00
N GLY A 283 -12.45 9.30 13.48
CA GLY A 283 -12.76 8.10 14.27
C GLY A 283 -11.50 7.34 14.71
N GLN A 284 -10.43 7.34 13.91
CA GLN A 284 -9.15 6.70 14.27
C GLN A 284 -8.23 7.59 15.12
N MET A 285 -8.52 8.88 15.24
CA MET A 285 -7.73 9.80 16.09
C MET A 285 -8.01 9.56 17.57
N PRO A 286 -6.97 9.50 18.44
CA PRO A 286 -7.13 9.46 19.89
C PRO A 286 -7.90 10.66 20.43
N GLU A 287 -8.66 10.48 21.52
CA GLU A 287 -9.45 11.55 22.14
C GLU A 287 -8.60 12.76 22.56
N GLN A 288 -7.39 12.52 23.06
CA GLN A 288 -6.43 13.57 23.43
C GLN A 288 -6.09 14.49 22.26
N GLU A 289 -5.85 13.93 21.07
CA GLU A 289 -5.54 14.70 19.86
C GLU A 289 -6.77 15.51 19.39
N ARG A 290 -7.97 14.95 19.53
CA ARG A 290 -9.22 15.67 19.21
C ARG A 290 -9.41 16.90 20.11
N GLU A 291 -9.17 16.76 21.41
CA GLU A 291 -9.29 17.87 22.37
C GLU A 291 -8.17 18.91 22.20
N GLU A 292 -6.95 18.49 21.84
CA GLU A 292 -5.86 19.41 21.47
C GLU A 292 -6.29 20.31 20.30
N LEU A 293 -6.81 19.73 19.22
CA LEU A 293 -7.30 20.49 18.05
C LEU A 293 -8.44 21.44 18.40
N ILE A 294 -9.35 21.03 19.29
CA ILE A 294 -10.44 21.90 19.76
C ILE A 294 -9.86 23.10 20.53
N ASN A 295 -8.83 22.90 21.33
CA ASN A 295 -8.18 23.96 22.10
C ASN A 295 -7.35 24.88 21.21
N GLU A 296 -6.59 24.34 20.25
CA GLU A 296 -5.89 25.13 19.23
C GLU A 296 -6.87 26.03 18.46
N PHE A 297 -8.04 25.52 18.09
CA PHE A 297 -9.09 26.31 17.45
C PHE A 297 -9.53 27.48 18.34
N LYS A 298 -9.80 27.22 19.63
CA LYS A 298 -10.21 28.27 20.58
C LYS A 298 -9.16 29.35 20.72
N VAL A 299 -7.87 28.99 20.74
CA VAL A 299 -6.75 29.94 20.83
C VAL A 299 -6.65 30.77 19.56
N LYS A 300 -6.67 30.12 18.40
CA LYS A 300 -6.49 30.76 17.09
C LYS A 300 -7.63 31.68 16.69
N TYR A 301 -8.86 31.32 17.05
CA TYR A 301 -10.08 32.08 16.70
C TYR A 301 -10.69 32.80 17.91
N LYS A 302 -9.92 33.00 18.98
CA LYS A 302 -10.28 33.92 20.07
C LYS A 302 -10.28 35.34 19.50
N LYS A 303 -11.44 35.81 19.04
CA LYS A 303 -11.65 37.26 18.91
C LYS A 303 -11.56 37.84 20.32
N HIS A 304 -10.76 38.91 20.46
CA HIS A 304 -10.94 39.93 21.48
C HIS A 304 -12.45 40.20 21.61
N GLY A 305 -13.05 39.67 22.67
CA GLY A 305 -14.31 40.17 23.20
C GLY A 305 -13.99 41.34 24.09
#